data_AF-A5DQU8-F1
#
_entry.id   AF-A5DQU8-F1
#
_cell.length_a   1.000
_cell.length_b   1.000
_cell.length_c   1.000
_cell.angle_alpha   90.00
_cell.angle_beta   90.00
_cell.angle_gamma   90.00
#
_symmetry.space_group_name_H-M   'P 1'
#
loop_
_entity.id
_entity.type
_entity.pdbx_description
1 polymer ?
#
loop_
_entity_poly.entity_id
_entity_poly.type
_entity_poly.pdbx_seq_one_letter_code
_entity_poly.pdbx_strand_id
1 'polypeptide(L)'
;MSDARDLERALTSLAECEQEMDVAERDAEIYRIKNTQKIYTKRSEIIKKIPNFWYIVLAENEDFAEYIRIEDLKYLEALSNIHVEYDINGAKPRNFTLTITFETENQDTIKNQTIQKHFEIFNEDGEEKLVSEAVEVEWPASLDSINPHKIKTAHGANMSSDQKKLYRQGMKSFFAFFAWTGKKPGKEFRNGEELARLIVDDVYPYAVKYYTEALRGDDDDEFTSEGEELDISDSDSDEPSKKKTKTT
;
A
#
# COMPACT_ATOMS: atom_id res chain seq x y z
N MET A 1 24.37 33.60 -35.36
CA MET A 1 25.06 32.28 -35.47
C MET A 1 25.89 31.91 -34.24
N SER A 2 26.35 32.85 -33.39
CA SER A 2 26.95 32.52 -32.08
C SER A 2 25.87 32.13 -31.07
N ASP A 3 24.88 33.00 -30.87
CA ASP A 3 23.83 32.83 -29.86
C ASP A 3 23.01 31.55 -29.99
N ALA A 4 22.78 31.07 -31.22
CA ALA A 4 22.08 29.81 -31.45
C ALA A 4 22.90 28.58 -31.00
N ARG A 5 24.23 28.63 -31.19
CA ARG A 5 25.16 27.58 -30.72
C ARG A 5 25.39 27.65 -29.22
N ASP A 6 25.33 28.85 -28.66
CA ASP A 6 25.39 29.06 -27.21
C ASP A 6 24.13 28.52 -26.53
N LEU A 7 22.95 28.79 -27.11
CA LEU A 7 21.67 28.23 -26.66
C LEU A 7 21.63 26.71 -26.76
N GLU A 8 22.05 26.14 -27.89
CA GLU A 8 22.10 24.67 -28.07
C GLU A 8 22.97 24.00 -27.01
N ARG A 9 24.16 24.55 -26.74
CA ARG A 9 25.05 24.04 -25.68
C ARG A 9 24.40 24.12 -24.29
N ALA A 10 23.76 25.23 -23.97
CA ALA A 10 23.08 25.40 -22.69
C ALA A 10 21.94 24.39 -22.52
N LEU A 11 21.13 24.16 -23.55
CA LEU A 11 20.04 23.18 -23.52
C LEU A 11 20.55 21.75 -23.34
N THR A 12 21.66 21.39 -24.00
CA THR A 12 22.29 20.07 -23.80
C THR A 12 22.80 19.91 -22.37
N SER A 13 23.48 20.90 -21.81
CA SER A 13 23.95 20.84 -20.42
C SER A 13 22.80 20.77 -19.41
N LEU A 14 21.69 21.47 -19.67
CA LEU A 14 20.49 21.32 -18.84
C LEU A 14 19.93 19.90 -18.92
N ALA A 15 19.86 19.31 -20.12
CA ALA A 15 19.41 17.93 -20.29
C ALA A 15 20.32 16.91 -19.58
N GLU A 16 21.64 17.16 -19.52
CA GLU A 16 22.58 16.38 -18.72
C GLU A 16 22.30 16.52 -17.22
N CYS A 17 22.01 17.73 -16.73
CA CYS A 17 21.61 17.92 -15.33
C CYS A 17 20.34 17.15 -14.97
N GLU A 18 19.31 17.14 -15.84
CA GLU A 18 18.09 16.37 -15.59
C GLU A 18 18.37 14.86 -15.49
N GLN A 19 19.28 14.33 -16.32
CA GLN A 19 19.70 12.92 -16.22
C GLN A 19 20.44 12.61 -14.91
N GLU A 20 21.28 13.53 -14.43
CA GLU A 20 21.95 13.40 -13.13
C GLU A 20 20.94 13.43 -11.97
N MET A 21 19.92 14.29 -12.07
CA MET A 21 18.82 14.36 -11.10
C MET A 21 18.03 13.05 -11.06
N ASP A 22 17.65 12.48 -12.21
CA ASP A 22 16.95 11.19 -12.30
C ASP A 22 17.74 10.07 -11.59
N VAL A 23 19.06 10.04 -11.77
CA VAL A 23 19.94 9.07 -11.10
C VAL A 23 19.97 9.29 -9.58
N ALA A 24 20.10 10.54 -9.14
CA ALA A 24 20.14 10.88 -7.72
C ALA A 24 18.81 10.54 -7.01
N GLU A 25 17.67 10.85 -7.63
CA GLU A 25 16.35 10.49 -7.12
C GLU A 25 16.16 8.98 -7.02
N ARG A 26 16.57 8.24 -8.05
CA ARG A 26 16.54 6.77 -8.05
C ARG A 26 17.38 6.17 -6.93
N ASP A 27 18.58 6.70 -6.69
CA ASP A 27 19.48 6.20 -5.65
C ASP A 27 18.96 6.53 -4.24
N ALA A 28 18.39 7.73 -4.04
CA ALA A 28 17.73 8.10 -2.79
C ALA A 28 16.52 7.21 -2.49
N GLU A 29 15.73 6.90 -3.51
CA GLU A 29 14.59 5.99 -3.43
C GLU A 29 15.02 4.58 -3.01
N ILE A 30 16.01 3.99 -3.71
CA ILE A 30 16.55 2.66 -3.37
C ILE A 30 17.09 2.63 -1.95
N TYR A 31 17.81 3.68 -1.53
CA TYR A 31 18.33 3.77 -0.18
C TYR A 31 17.20 3.79 0.86
N ARG A 32 16.15 4.58 0.62
CA ARG A 32 14.97 4.63 1.50
C ARG A 32 14.32 3.25 1.60
N ILE A 33 13.97 2.62 0.47
CA ILE A 33 13.29 1.32 0.43
C ILE A 33 14.12 0.25 1.16
N LYS A 34 15.43 0.18 0.91
CA LYS A 34 16.31 -0.82 1.54
C LYS A 34 16.32 -0.73 3.06
N ASN A 35 16.21 0.49 3.61
CA ASN A 35 16.16 0.71 5.05
C ASN A 35 14.77 0.45 5.62
N THR A 36 13.71 0.90 4.95
CA THR A 36 12.33 0.74 5.44
C THR A 36 11.84 -0.70 5.34
N GLN A 37 12.20 -1.46 4.30
CA GLN A 37 11.77 -2.85 4.16
C GLN A 37 12.19 -3.72 5.35
N LYS A 38 13.42 -3.59 5.85
CA LYS A 38 13.89 -4.33 7.03
C LYS A 38 13.05 -4.02 8.27
N ILE A 39 12.67 -2.75 8.42
CA ILE A 39 11.82 -2.28 9.51
C ILE A 39 10.41 -2.87 9.35
N TYR A 40 9.87 -2.88 8.13
CA TYR A 40 8.57 -3.47 7.84
C TYR A 40 8.53 -4.98 8.03
N THR A 41 9.60 -5.72 7.71
CA THR A 41 9.71 -7.15 8.06
C THR A 41 9.62 -7.35 9.57
N LYS A 42 10.40 -6.58 10.35
CA LYS A 42 10.34 -6.63 11.81
C LYS A 42 8.94 -6.27 12.34
N ARG A 43 8.30 -5.24 11.77
CA ARG A 43 6.94 -4.81 12.11
C ARG A 43 5.93 -5.93 11.85
N SER A 44 6.04 -6.62 10.72
CA SER A 44 5.14 -7.71 10.33
C SER A 44 5.18 -8.87 11.33
N GLU A 45 6.37 -9.24 11.82
CA GLU A 45 6.53 -10.29 12.85
C GLU A 45 5.91 -9.93 14.21
N ILE A 46 5.76 -8.64 14.50
CA ILE A 46 5.07 -8.15 15.71
C ILE A 46 3.56 -8.16 15.47
N ILE A 47 3.11 -7.62 14.33
CA ILE A 47 1.69 -7.53 13.95
C ILE A 47 1.01 -8.90 13.96
N LYS A 48 1.67 -9.96 13.48
CA LYS A 48 1.13 -11.34 13.48
C LYS A 48 0.66 -11.83 14.86
N LYS A 49 1.12 -11.22 15.95
CA LYS A 49 0.75 -11.59 17.33
C LYS A 49 -0.48 -10.84 17.84
N ILE A 50 -0.98 -9.87 17.07
CA ILE A 50 -2.11 -9.01 17.44
C ILE A 50 -3.35 -9.52 16.69
N PRO A 51 -4.33 -10.11 17.38
CA PRO A 51 -5.55 -10.60 16.75
C PRO A 51 -6.28 -9.47 16.02
N ASN A 52 -6.84 -9.79 14.85
CA ASN A 52 -7.67 -8.88 14.05
C ASN A 52 -6.99 -7.56 13.65
N PHE A 53 -5.65 -7.43 13.75
CA PHE A 53 -4.95 -6.19 13.49
C PHE A 53 -5.29 -5.61 12.11
N TRP A 54 -5.13 -6.40 11.04
CA TRP A 54 -5.42 -5.92 9.69
C TRP A 54 -6.90 -5.66 9.44
N TYR A 55 -7.79 -6.43 10.04
CA TYR A 55 -9.23 -6.17 9.96
C TYR A 55 -9.57 -4.79 10.54
N ILE A 56 -9.08 -4.49 11.75
CA ILE A 56 -9.29 -3.20 12.43
C ILE A 56 -8.71 -2.05 11.59
N VAL A 57 -7.48 -2.21 11.10
CA VAL A 57 -6.82 -1.21 10.23
C VAL A 57 -7.65 -0.91 8.98
N LEU A 58 -8.14 -1.96 8.30
CA LEU A 58 -8.92 -1.80 7.07
C LEU A 58 -10.32 -1.22 7.33
N ALA A 59 -10.90 -1.48 8.51
CA ALA A 59 -12.19 -0.91 8.90
C ALA A 59 -12.08 0.57 9.28
N GLU A 60 -10.97 0.98 9.88
CA GLU A 60 -10.70 2.38 10.24
C GLU A 60 -10.36 3.27 9.03
N ASN A 61 -9.76 2.69 7.98
CA ASN A 61 -9.48 3.44 6.76
C ASN A 61 -10.78 3.71 5.98
N GLU A 62 -11.27 4.96 6.04
CA GLU A 62 -12.56 5.37 5.45
C GLU A 62 -12.67 5.04 3.95
N ASP A 63 -11.57 5.20 3.20
CA ASP A 63 -11.53 5.00 1.75
C ASP A 63 -11.61 3.52 1.36
N PHE A 64 -11.05 2.61 2.16
CA PHE A 64 -10.96 1.19 1.82
C PHE A 64 -12.33 0.55 1.57
N ALA A 65 -13.33 0.93 2.36
CA ALA A 65 -14.69 0.42 2.24
C ALA A 65 -15.34 0.76 0.88
N GLU A 66 -14.88 1.79 0.17
CA GLU A 66 -15.42 2.17 -1.14
C GLU A 66 -15.04 1.21 -2.27
N TYR A 67 -13.95 0.45 -2.10
CA TYR A 67 -13.39 -0.42 -3.14
C TYR A 67 -13.97 -1.83 -3.11
N ILE A 68 -14.52 -2.25 -1.97
CA ILE A 68 -14.96 -3.63 -1.76
C ILE A 68 -16.45 -3.70 -1.45
N ARG A 69 -16.96 -4.93 -1.33
CA ARG A 69 -18.32 -5.17 -0.86
C ARG A 69 -18.34 -5.28 0.65
N ILE A 70 -19.36 -4.71 1.28
CA ILE A 70 -19.60 -4.83 2.73
C ILE A 70 -19.68 -6.31 3.13
N GLU A 71 -20.28 -7.18 2.30
CA GLU A 71 -20.38 -8.61 2.60
C GLU A 71 -19.03 -9.35 2.58
N ASP A 72 -17.97 -8.73 2.05
CA ASP A 72 -16.64 -9.32 2.03
C ASP A 72 -15.85 -9.03 3.31
N LEU A 73 -16.27 -8.05 4.13
CA LEU A 73 -15.58 -7.65 5.37
C LEU A 73 -15.37 -8.83 6.32
N LYS A 74 -16.34 -9.74 6.42
CA LYS A 74 -16.25 -10.93 7.27
C LYS A 74 -15.10 -11.88 6.90
N TYR A 75 -14.61 -11.86 5.66
CA TYR A 75 -13.44 -12.67 5.28
C TYR A 75 -12.13 -11.97 5.63
N LEU A 76 -12.15 -10.65 5.77
CA LEU A 76 -10.98 -9.86 6.13
C LEU A 76 -10.61 -10.03 7.61
N GLU A 77 -11.53 -10.51 8.45
CA GLU A 77 -11.22 -10.97 9.83
C GLU A 77 -10.16 -12.08 9.84
N ALA A 78 -10.06 -12.87 8.77
CA ALA A 78 -9.04 -13.92 8.63
C ALA A 78 -7.69 -13.39 8.11
N LEU A 79 -7.51 -12.09 7.90
CA LEU A 79 -6.22 -11.53 7.45
C LEU A 79 -5.20 -11.55 8.58
N SER A 80 -4.19 -12.42 8.47
CA SER A 80 -3.05 -12.44 9.39
C SER A 80 -1.89 -11.57 8.92
N ASN A 81 -1.80 -11.29 7.61
CA ASN A 81 -0.71 -10.49 7.07
C ASN A 81 -1.07 -9.72 5.79
N ILE A 82 -0.66 -8.46 5.73
CA ILE A 82 -0.49 -7.67 4.50
C ILE A 82 0.96 -7.22 4.48
N HIS A 83 1.69 -7.57 3.42
CA HIS A 83 3.11 -7.24 3.28
C HIS A 83 3.41 -6.71 1.88
N VAL A 84 4.17 -5.61 1.82
CA VAL A 84 4.67 -5.02 0.58
C VAL A 84 6.17 -5.19 0.54
N GLU A 85 6.66 -5.79 -0.55
CA GLU A 85 8.07 -5.91 -0.86
C GLU A 85 8.36 -5.32 -2.24
N TYR A 86 9.21 -4.30 -2.30
CA TYR A 86 9.66 -3.64 -3.51
C TYR A 86 10.89 -4.36 -4.12
N ASP A 87 10.93 -4.39 -5.44
CA ASP A 87 12.04 -4.95 -6.20
C ASP A 87 13.20 -3.96 -6.35
N ILE A 88 13.96 -3.76 -5.27
CA ILE A 88 15.12 -2.86 -5.25
C ILE A 88 16.29 -3.30 -6.15
N ASN A 89 16.29 -4.56 -6.61
CA ASN A 89 17.34 -5.10 -7.48
C ASN A 89 16.94 -5.04 -8.96
N GLY A 90 15.66 -4.80 -9.25
CA GLY A 90 15.13 -4.66 -10.59
C GLY A 90 15.48 -3.34 -11.25
N ALA A 91 15.21 -3.26 -12.56
CA ALA A 91 15.39 -2.04 -13.35
C ALA A 91 14.47 -0.89 -12.89
N LYS A 92 13.36 -1.24 -12.22
CA LYS A 92 12.36 -0.30 -11.71
C LYS A 92 12.18 -0.54 -10.21
N PRO A 93 12.89 0.19 -9.34
CA PRO A 93 12.92 -0.08 -7.90
C PRO A 93 11.58 0.14 -7.18
N ARG A 94 10.60 0.75 -7.87
CA ARG A 94 9.25 0.97 -7.36
C ARG A 94 8.26 -0.13 -7.75
N ASN A 95 8.65 -1.09 -8.58
CA ASN A 95 7.85 -2.32 -8.75
C ASN A 95 7.76 -3.04 -7.40
N PHE A 96 6.63 -3.65 -7.10
CA PHE A 96 6.41 -4.27 -5.80
C PHE A 96 5.54 -5.52 -5.88
N THR A 97 5.66 -6.35 -4.86
CA THR A 97 4.84 -7.53 -4.64
C THR A 97 4.03 -7.32 -3.37
N LEU A 98 2.71 -7.35 -3.53
CA LEU A 98 1.75 -7.37 -2.44
C LEU A 98 1.49 -8.82 -2.04
N THR A 99 1.83 -9.17 -0.80
CA THR A 99 1.56 -10.47 -0.20
C THR A 99 0.42 -10.33 0.81
N ILE A 100 -0.66 -11.08 0.61
CA ILE A 100 -1.82 -11.14 1.50
C ILE A 100 -1.96 -12.56 2.01
N THR A 101 -2.03 -12.73 3.33
CA THR A 101 -2.17 -14.04 3.98
C THR A 101 -3.48 -14.09 4.75
N PHE A 102 -4.29 -15.11 4.44
CA PHE A 102 -5.46 -15.49 5.20
C PHE A 102 -5.14 -16.70 6.07
N GLU A 103 -5.39 -16.58 7.36
CA GLU A 103 -5.23 -17.65 8.36
C GLU A 103 -6.43 -17.61 9.33
N THR A 104 -7.14 -18.73 9.41
CA THR A 104 -8.28 -18.91 10.32
C THR A 104 -8.38 -20.36 10.77
N GLU A 105 -8.93 -20.58 11.96
CA GLU A 105 -9.31 -21.92 12.41
C GLU A 105 -10.59 -22.41 11.71
N ASN A 106 -11.45 -21.49 11.28
CA ASN A 106 -12.71 -21.79 10.61
C ASN A 106 -12.55 -21.82 9.09
N GLN A 107 -12.07 -22.95 8.56
CA GLN A 107 -11.86 -23.18 7.13
C GLN A 107 -13.15 -23.13 6.28
N ASP A 108 -14.33 -23.17 6.89
CA ASP A 108 -15.61 -23.02 6.17
C ASP A 108 -15.86 -21.57 5.73
N THR A 109 -15.24 -20.60 6.41
CA THR A 109 -15.35 -19.17 6.08
C THR A 109 -14.49 -18.82 4.88
N ILE A 110 -13.19 -19.09 4.98
CA ILE A 110 -12.20 -18.95 3.93
C ILE A 110 -11.07 -19.93 4.20
N LYS A 111 -10.47 -20.49 3.15
CA LYS A 111 -9.32 -21.37 3.29
C LYS A 111 -8.06 -20.58 3.59
N ASN A 112 -7.18 -21.17 4.39
CA ASN A 112 -5.85 -20.61 4.62
C ASN A 112 -5.06 -20.58 3.32
N GLN A 113 -4.55 -19.41 2.97
CA GLN A 113 -3.80 -19.20 1.74
C GLN A 113 -2.94 -17.95 1.83
N THR A 114 -1.84 -17.96 1.10
CA THR A 114 -1.00 -16.78 0.88
C THR A 114 -1.01 -16.44 -0.60
N ILE A 115 -1.43 -15.22 -0.93
CA ILE A 115 -1.54 -14.74 -2.30
C ILE A 115 -0.49 -13.67 -2.51
N GLN A 116 0.33 -13.83 -3.54
CA GLN A 116 1.33 -12.85 -3.94
C GLN A 116 0.95 -12.25 -5.29
N LYS A 117 0.76 -10.93 -5.33
CA LYS A 117 0.40 -10.20 -6.54
C LYS A 117 1.48 -9.18 -6.86
N HIS A 118 2.11 -9.33 -8.02
CA HIS A 118 3.17 -8.43 -8.50
C HIS A 118 2.58 -7.25 -9.27
N PHE A 119 3.15 -6.07 -9.05
CA PHE A 119 2.77 -4.82 -9.68
C PHE A 119 3.97 -4.15 -10.31
N GLU A 120 3.79 -3.70 -11.55
CA GLU A 120 4.78 -2.92 -12.27
C GLU A 120 4.27 -1.49 -12.48
N ILE A 121 5.17 -0.53 -12.24
CA ILE A 121 4.90 0.88 -12.51
C ILE A 121 5.48 1.24 -13.88
N PHE A 122 4.73 2.01 -14.64
CA PHE A 122 5.20 2.60 -15.89
C PHE A 122 4.57 3.97 -16.08
N ASN A 123 5.25 4.81 -16.86
CA ASN A 123 4.72 6.11 -17.26
C ASN A 123 3.95 5.97 -18.57
N GLU A 124 2.72 6.45 -18.60
CA GLU A 124 1.86 6.58 -19.78
C GLU A 124 1.39 8.04 -19.84
N ASP A 125 1.74 8.74 -20.92
CA ASP A 125 1.38 10.15 -21.13
C ASP A 125 1.73 11.11 -19.97
N GLY A 126 2.83 10.82 -19.26
CA GLY A 126 3.30 11.62 -18.11
C GLY A 126 2.60 11.29 -16.79
N GLU A 127 1.70 10.32 -16.79
CA GLU A 127 1.08 9.77 -15.58
C GLU A 127 1.65 8.39 -15.25
N GLU A 128 1.95 8.16 -13.98
CA GLU A 128 2.30 6.82 -13.52
C GLU A 128 1.06 5.94 -13.46
N LYS A 129 1.13 4.77 -14.08
CA LYS A 129 0.10 3.73 -14.06
C LYS A 129 0.63 2.45 -13.45
N LEU A 130 -0.29 1.65 -12.92
CA LEU A 130 -0.01 0.30 -12.43
C LEU A 130 -0.55 -0.74 -13.39
N VAL A 131 0.25 -1.78 -13.65
CA VAL A 131 -0.22 -3.03 -14.25
C VAL A 131 0.18 -4.20 -13.38
N SER A 132 -0.58 -5.29 -13.52
CA SER A 132 -0.35 -6.54 -12.78
C SER A 132 -0.70 -7.74 -13.65
N GLU A 133 -0.41 -8.93 -13.15
CA GLU A 133 -0.90 -10.20 -13.68
C GLU A 133 -2.00 -10.76 -12.79
N ALA A 134 -2.91 -11.52 -13.41
CA ALA A 134 -3.95 -12.21 -12.65
C ALA A 134 -3.31 -13.33 -11.83
N VAL A 135 -3.65 -13.40 -10.55
CA VAL A 135 -3.16 -14.44 -9.64
C VAL A 135 -4.31 -15.28 -9.15
N GLU A 136 -4.06 -16.57 -8.96
CA GLU A 136 -5.07 -17.50 -8.47
C GLU A 136 -5.33 -17.26 -6.97
N VAL A 137 -6.60 -17.30 -6.60
CA VAL A 137 -7.07 -17.13 -5.22
C VAL A 137 -8.23 -18.09 -5.00
N GLU A 138 -8.25 -18.75 -3.86
CA GLU A 138 -9.36 -19.62 -3.47
C GLU A 138 -10.48 -18.76 -2.88
N TRP A 139 -11.50 -18.50 -3.69
CA TRP A 139 -12.68 -17.76 -3.25
C TRP A 139 -13.43 -18.54 -2.16
N PRO A 140 -13.99 -17.86 -1.15
CA PRO A 140 -14.94 -18.47 -0.21
C PRO A 140 -16.07 -19.20 -0.93
N ALA A 141 -16.40 -20.42 -0.47
CA ALA A 141 -17.43 -21.25 -1.08
C ALA A 141 -18.81 -20.54 -1.13
N SER A 142 -19.11 -19.71 -0.13
CA SER A 142 -20.35 -18.92 -0.09
C SER A 142 -20.42 -17.83 -1.18
N LEU A 143 -19.32 -17.52 -1.86
CA LEU A 143 -19.26 -16.61 -3.01
C LEU A 143 -19.25 -17.34 -4.37
N ASP A 144 -19.42 -18.66 -4.39
CA ASP A 144 -19.39 -19.46 -5.62
C ASP A 144 -20.39 -19.00 -6.67
N SER A 145 -21.58 -18.61 -6.23
CA SER A 145 -22.68 -18.15 -7.09
C SER A 145 -22.37 -16.85 -7.84
N ILE A 146 -21.42 -16.06 -7.35
CA ILE A 146 -21.00 -14.79 -7.95
C ILE A 146 -19.57 -14.85 -8.50
N ASN A 147 -18.83 -15.95 -8.31
CA ASN A 147 -17.44 -16.07 -8.74
C ASN A 147 -17.32 -15.86 -10.27
N PRO A 148 -16.65 -14.78 -10.74
CA PRO A 148 -16.60 -14.44 -12.15
C PRO A 148 -15.99 -15.53 -13.04
N HIS A 149 -15.00 -16.27 -12.53
CA HIS A 149 -14.36 -17.37 -13.25
C HIS A 149 -15.32 -18.54 -13.42
N LYS A 150 -15.98 -18.98 -12.33
CA LYS A 150 -16.97 -20.08 -12.39
C LYS A 150 -18.12 -19.77 -13.34
N ILE A 151 -18.67 -18.55 -13.29
CA ILE A 151 -19.75 -18.12 -14.18
C ILE A 151 -19.29 -18.12 -15.65
N LYS A 152 -18.08 -17.60 -15.94
CA LYS A 152 -17.53 -17.60 -17.30
C LYS A 152 -17.27 -19.01 -17.82
N THR A 153 -16.73 -19.90 -17.00
CA THR A 153 -16.47 -21.29 -17.40
C THR A 153 -17.76 -22.05 -17.68
N ALA A 154 -18.82 -21.82 -16.90
CA ALA A 154 -20.10 -22.51 -17.07
C ALA A 154 -20.93 -21.99 -18.26
N HIS A 155 -20.88 -20.69 -18.58
CA HIS A 155 -21.82 -20.06 -19.53
C HIS A 155 -21.15 -19.34 -20.71
N GLY A 156 -19.84 -19.10 -20.67
CA GLY A 156 -19.11 -18.39 -21.70
C GLY A 156 -19.71 -17.01 -22.02
N ALA A 157 -19.89 -16.72 -23.31
CA ALA A 157 -20.51 -15.47 -23.76
C ALA A 157 -22.05 -15.47 -23.66
N ASN A 158 -22.68 -16.63 -23.49
CA ASN A 158 -24.13 -16.81 -23.53
C ASN A 158 -24.77 -16.68 -22.13
N MET A 159 -24.39 -15.62 -21.39
CA MET A 159 -24.95 -15.37 -20.06
C MET A 159 -26.36 -14.79 -20.12
N SER A 160 -27.27 -15.35 -19.32
CA SER A 160 -28.59 -14.78 -19.04
C SER A 160 -28.47 -13.41 -18.36
N SER A 161 -29.58 -12.67 -18.27
CA SER A 161 -29.61 -11.39 -17.54
C SER A 161 -29.19 -11.55 -16.08
N ASP A 162 -29.68 -12.61 -15.42
CA ASP A 162 -29.36 -12.89 -14.01
C ASP A 162 -27.89 -13.27 -13.82
N GLN A 163 -27.33 -14.07 -14.72
CA GLN A 163 -25.90 -14.44 -14.68
C GLN A 163 -25.01 -13.22 -14.91
N LYS A 164 -25.39 -12.29 -15.78
CA LYS A 164 -24.68 -11.01 -15.96
C LYS A 164 -24.73 -10.16 -14.69
N LYS A 165 -25.84 -10.19 -13.95
CA LYS A 165 -25.98 -9.49 -12.66
C LYS A 165 -25.05 -10.11 -11.60
N LEU A 166 -25.05 -11.44 -11.46
CA LEU A 166 -24.17 -12.17 -10.54
C LEU A 166 -22.69 -11.97 -10.88
N TYR A 167 -22.33 -12.02 -12.17
CA TYR A 167 -20.97 -11.72 -12.63
C TYR A 167 -20.55 -10.30 -12.22
N ARG A 168 -21.38 -9.29 -12.47
CA ARG A 168 -21.10 -7.89 -12.08
C ARG A 168 -21.00 -7.72 -10.56
N GLN A 169 -21.76 -8.49 -9.79
CA GLN A 169 -21.66 -8.50 -8.33
C GLN A 169 -20.32 -9.09 -7.88
N GLY A 170 -19.89 -10.21 -8.45
CA GLY A 170 -18.59 -10.81 -8.18
C GLY A 170 -17.43 -9.92 -8.59
N MET A 171 -17.53 -9.19 -9.70
CA MET A 171 -16.51 -8.23 -10.13
C MET A 171 -16.27 -7.06 -9.17
N LYS A 172 -17.17 -6.84 -8.20
CA LYS A 172 -17.00 -5.84 -7.13
C LYS A 172 -16.43 -6.44 -5.84
N SER A 173 -16.30 -7.76 -5.76
CA SER A 173 -15.78 -8.43 -4.58
C SER A 173 -14.28 -8.19 -4.44
N PHE A 174 -13.78 -8.10 -3.21
CA PHE A 174 -12.35 -8.00 -2.92
C PHE A 174 -11.55 -9.12 -3.63
N PHE A 175 -12.10 -10.33 -3.72
CA PHE A 175 -11.42 -11.44 -4.38
C PHE A 175 -11.24 -11.25 -5.90
N ALA A 176 -12.02 -10.38 -6.54
CA ALA A 176 -11.83 -10.05 -7.96
C ALA A 176 -10.64 -9.12 -8.21
N PHE A 177 -10.15 -8.40 -7.18
CA PHE A 177 -8.92 -7.61 -7.25
C PHE A 177 -7.71 -8.45 -7.67
N PHE A 178 -7.63 -9.70 -7.21
CA PHE A 178 -6.53 -10.60 -7.56
C PHE A 178 -6.45 -10.93 -9.06
N ALA A 179 -7.57 -10.86 -9.77
CA ALA A 179 -7.63 -11.03 -11.22
C ALA A 179 -7.47 -9.72 -12.02
N TRP A 180 -7.38 -8.56 -11.36
CA TRP A 180 -7.16 -7.26 -12.02
C TRP A 180 -5.77 -7.21 -12.67
N THR A 181 -5.67 -6.61 -13.86
CA THR A 181 -4.39 -6.49 -14.58
C THR A 181 -4.04 -5.06 -14.98
N GLY A 182 -5.01 -4.14 -14.98
CA GLY A 182 -4.85 -2.78 -15.51
C GLY A 182 -4.92 -2.71 -17.04
N LYS A 183 -4.98 -3.85 -17.74
CA LYS A 183 -4.88 -3.93 -19.21
C LYS A 183 -6.25 -3.95 -19.91
N LYS A 184 -7.36 -4.07 -19.16
CA LYS A 184 -8.71 -4.19 -19.74
C LYS A 184 -9.71 -3.22 -19.07
N PRO A 185 -9.65 -1.92 -19.39
CA PRO A 185 -10.54 -0.91 -18.83
C PRO A 185 -12.02 -1.30 -18.96
N GLY A 186 -12.77 -1.15 -17.86
CA GLY A 186 -14.21 -1.43 -17.79
C GLY A 186 -14.61 -2.91 -17.84
N LYS A 187 -13.65 -3.85 -17.95
CA LYS A 187 -13.92 -5.31 -18.00
C LYS A 187 -13.32 -6.08 -16.82
N GLU A 188 -12.64 -5.39 -15.92
CA GLU A 188 -11.95 -5.94 -14.75
C GLU A 188 -12.54 -5.38 -13.45
N PHE A 189 -11.94 -5.74 -12.31
CA PHE A 189 -12.25 -5.16 -11.01
C PHE A 189 -12.17 -3.63 -11.12
N ARG A 190 -13.19 -2.95 -10.58
CA ARG A 190 -13.28 -1.49 -10.67
C ARG A 190 -12.23 -0.88 -9.74
N ASN A 191 -11.55 0.15 -10.22
CA ASN A 191 -10.58 0.92 -9.46
C ASN A 191 -9.44 0.07 -8.84
N GLY A 192 -8.97 -0.95 -9.58
CA GLY A 192 -7.92 -1.85 -9.07
C GLY A 192 -6.56 -1.17 -8.91
N GLU A 193 -6.25 -0.16 -9.71
CA GLU A 193 -5.04 0.64 -9.52
C GLU A 193 -5.13 1.44 -8.22
N GLU A 194 -6.25 2.11 -8.00
CA GLU A 194 -6.50 2.94 -6.83
C GLU A 194 -6.51 2.12 -5.54
N LEU A 195 -7.11 0.91 -5.55
CA LEU A 195 -7.02 0.00 -4.39
C LEU A 195 -5.58 -0.44 -4.12
N ALA A 196 -4.79 -0.75 -5.16
CA ALA A 196 -3.38 -1.10 -4.99
C ALA A 196 -2.56 0.07 -4.40
N ARG A 197 -2.83 1.30 -4.87
CA ARG A 197 -2.22 2.54 -4.35
C ARG A 197 -2.63 2.81 -2.91
N LEU A 198 -3.91 2.72 -2.59
CA LEU A 198 -4.40 2.85 -1.22
C LEU A 198 -3.68 1.88 -0.28
N ILE A 199 -3.53 0.62 -0.69
CA ILE A 199 -2.84 -0.38 0.13
C ILE A 199 -1.36 0.00 0.32
N VAL A 200 -0.66 0.36 -0.75
CA VAL A 200 0.80 0.50 -0.74
C VAL A 200 1.28 1.85 -0.21
N ASP A 201 0.55 2.93 -0.50
CA ASP A 201 0.92 4.31 -0.19
C ASP A 201 0.31 4.80 1.13
N ASP A 202 -0.78 4.16 1.61
CA ASP A 202 -1.52 4.59 2.80
C ASP A 202 -1.68 3.47 3.85
N VAL A 203 -2.52 2.47 3.58
CA VAL A 203 -2.89 1.43 4.56
C VAL A 203 -1.66 0.72 5.12
N TYR A 204 -0.75 0.26 4.25
CA TYR A 204 0.41 -0.50 4.71
C TYR A 204 1.41 0.36 5.48
N PRO A 205 1.85 1.54 5.00
CA PRO A 205 2.73 2.42 5.78
C PRO A 205 2.12 2.84 7.14
N TYR A 206 0.84 3.24 7.15
CA TYR A 206 0.18 3.83 8.33
C TYR A 206 -0.66 2.84 9.14
N ALA A 207 -0.55 1.53 8.88
CA ALA A 207 -1.33 0.50 9.57
C ALA A 207 -1.36 0.64 11.11
N VAL A 208 -0.21 0.92 11.74
CA VAL A 208 -0.15 1.07 13.20
C VAL A 208 -0.91 2.32 13.68
N LYS A 209 -0.89 3.40 12.89
CA LYS A 209 -1.62 4.63 13.20
C LYS A 209 -3.13 4.36 13.19
N TYR A 210 -3.64 3.79 12.10
CA TYR A 210 -5.06 3.41 12.00
C TYR A 210 -5.48 2.47 13.14
N TYR A 211 -4.67 1.45 13.44
CA TYR A 211 -4.96 0.55 14.55
C TYR A 211 -5.06 1.29 15.91
N THR A 212 -4.15 2.24 16.19
CA THR A 212 -4.19 3.02 17.44
C THR A 212 -5.33 4.04 17.47
N GLU A 213 -5.76 4.58 16.32
CA GLU A 213 -6.89 5.50 16.23
C GLU A 213 -8.20 4.76 16.50
N ALA A 214 -8.39 3.59 15.91
CA ALA A 214 -9.54 2.73 16.17
C ALA A 214 -9.69 2.36 17.66
N LEU A 215 -8.57 2.12 18.37
CA LEU A 215 -8.60 1.84 19.80
C LEU A 215 -9.00 3.05 20.65
N ARG A 216 -8.66 4.27 20.22
CA ARG A 216 -9.04 5.50 20.94
C ARG A 216 -10.52 5.80 20.80
N GLY A 217 -11.11 5.48 19.65
CA GLY A 217 -12.55 5.67 19.41
C GLY A 217 -13.45 4.80 20.31
N ASP A 218 -12.94 3.66 20.80
CA ASP A 218 -13.63 2.79 21.76
C ASP A 218 -13.39 3.20 23.24
N ASP A 219 -12.35 4.00 23.54
CA ASP A 219 -11.92 4.38 24.90
C ASP A 219 -12.35 5.81 25.33
N ASP A 220 -13.07 6.54 24.48
CA ASP A 220 -13.62 7.88 24.81
C ASP A 220 -14.76 7.86 25.85
N ASP A 221 -15.03 6.70 26.46
CA ASP A 221 -15.84 6.59 27.69
C ASP A 221 -15.00 6.41 28.99
N GLU A 222 -13.68 6.14 28.97
CA GLU A 222 -12.93 6.01 30.25
C GLU A 222 -11.39 6.11 30.25
N PHE A 223 -10.71 7.01 29.51
CA PHE A 223 -9.34 7.40 29.95
C PHE A 223 -8.88 8.79 29.47
N THR A 224 -9.31 9.84 30.18
CA THR A 224 -8.59 11.12 30.18
C THR A 224 -7.25 10.94 30.91
N SER A 225 -6.18 10.61 30.18
CA SER A 225 -4.81 10.86 30.64
C SER A 225 -4.30 12.15 30.02
N GLU A 226 -4.88 13.28 30.46
CA GLU A 226 -4.18 14.57 30.42
C GLU A 226 -3.03 14.52 31.43
N GLY A 227 -1.79 14.63 30.95
CA GLY A 227 -0.55 14.70 31.73
C GLY A 227 0.54 13.88 31.03
N GLU A 228 1.65 14.43 30.54
CA GLU A 228 2.46 15.52 31.10
C GLU A 228 3.03 16.38 29.96
N GLU A 229 2.82 17.69 30.03
CA GLU A 229 3.68 18.65 29.33
C GLU A 229 5.07 18.62 30.00
N LEU A 230 6.09 18.21 29.25
CA LEU A 230 7.48 18.34 29.68
C LEU A 230 7.88 19.81 29.60
N ASP A 231 7.73 20.51 30.74
CA ASP A 231 8.33 21.80 31.01
C ASP A 231 9.86 21.66 30.96
N ILE A 232 10.45 21.94 29.80
CA ILE A 232 11.89 22.12 29.65
C ILE A 232 12.21 23.48 30.26
N SER A 233 12.55 23.47 31.55
CA SER A 233 13.15 24.60 32.23
C SER A 233 14.48 24.94 31.56
N ASP A 234 14.48 26.10 30.91
CA ASP A 234 15.63 26.79 30.33
C ASP A 234 16.69 27.02 31.42
N SER A 235 17.78 26.24 31.39
CA SER A 235 18.91 26.45 32.28
C SER A 235 19.92 27.36 31.58
N ASP A 236 19.93 28.59 32.07
CA ASP A 236 20.77 29.71 31.71
C ASP A 236 22.23 29.38 31.40
N SER A 237 22.71 30.18 30.44
CA SER A 237 24.10 30.32 30.01
C SER A 237 25.02 30.79 31.13
N ASP A 238 26.18 30.16 31.30
CA ASP A 238 27.33 30.79 31.96
C ASP A 238 28.59 30.62 31.09
N GLU A 239 29.12 31.76 30.66
CA GLU A 239 30.32 31.94 29.85
C GLU A 239 31.62 31.47 30.55
N PRO A 240 32.64 31.03 29.79
CA PRO A 240 33.97 30.78 30.33
C PRO A 240 34.77 32.09 30.47
N SER A 241 35.13 32.44 31.70
CA SER A 241 36.01 33.57 32.04
C SER A 241 37.39 33.45 31.38
N LYS A 242 37.70 34.35 30.43
CA LYS A 242 39.03 34.52 29.83
C LYS A 242 40.01 35.19 30.80
N LYS A 243 41.18 34.56 30.96
CA LYS A 243 42.40 35.10 31.57
C LYS A 243 42.74 36.48 30.99
N LYS A 244 42.99 37.47 31.87
CA LYS A 244 43.79 38.66 31.55
C LYS A 244 45.09 38.65 32.34
N THR A 245 46.18 38.50 31.59
CA THR A 245 47.55 38.82 31.95
C THR A 245 47.68 40.33 32.18
N LYS A 246 48.34 40.77 33.26
CA LYS A 246 49.02 42.06 33.27
C LYS A 246 50.22 42.07 34.22
N THR A 247 51.37 42.23 33.58
CA THR A 247 52.64 42.85 33.97
C THR A 247 52.64 43.68 35.27
N THR A 248 53.57 43.36 36.17
CA THR A 248 54.68 44.23 36.64
C THR A 248 55.74 43.34 37.26
#